data_AF-A0A968Z0G4-F1
#
_entry.id   AF-A0A968Z0G4-F1
#
_cell.length_a   1.000
_cell.length_b   1.000
_cell.length_c   1.000
_cell.angle_alpha   90.00
_cell.angle_beta   90.00
_cell.angle_gamma   90.00
#
_symmetry.space_group_name_H-M   'P 1'
#
loop_
_entity.id
_entity.type
_entity.pdbx_description
1 polymer ?
#
loop_
_entity_poly.entity_id
_entity_poly.type
_entity_poly.pdbx_seq_one_letter_code
_entity_poly.pdbx_strand_id
1 'polypeptide(L)'
;MAKQRRWQSLRLLLHPMLLISLGLHTLLLWLPLPALEKLRKPESLEVQKPDPVETINVIRLPAGTSAEPPVSPPAPPRQPVPAQTPQAETAPPADSDPISAADFSRQDSTEDTIANSEITEASPLDDKLKDIRFYSYSVNLTTESEATGSYLEWLNDLSVNYDLSPTRLSDPLVVPYEAATCLSPEPVIASVGVVVNPAGQVIEEPELLKSTGYDILNRKALVETKKRSFSAGNSIKAYSIEVQVQYDSATCTPPS
;
A
#
# COMPACT_ATOMS: atom_id res chain seq x y z
N MET A 1 -28.82 -15.81 21.33
CA MET A 1 -27.83 -16.56 22.16
C MET A 1 -27.17 -17.75 21.42
N ALA A 2 -26.91 -17.69 20.11
CA ALA A 2 -26.33 -18.80 19.34
C ALA A 2 -24.85 -18.61 18.92
N LYS A 3 -24.27 -17.42 19.12
CA LYS A 3 -22.93 -17.06 18.59
C LYS A 3 -21.76 -17.50 19.48
N GLN A 4 -22.03 -17.86 20.75
CA GLN A 4 -20.99 -18.09 21.75
C GLN A 4 -20.45 -19.53 21.79
N ARG A 5 -21.14 -20.50 21.16
CA ARG A 5 -20.70 -21.91 21.14
C ARG A 5 -19.65 -22.24 20.07
N ARG A 6 -19.48 -21.40 19.03
CA ARG A 6 -18.49 -21.65 17.96
C ARG A 6 -17.03 -21.43 18.37
N TRP A 7 -16.77 -20.62 19.39
CA TRP A 7 -15.42 -20.27 19.81
C TRP A 7 -14.73 -21.33 20.69
N GLN A 8 -15.49 -22.22 21.34
CA GLN A 8 -14.90 -23.27 22.18
C GLN A 8 -14.35 -24.44 21.36
N SER A 9 -14.96 -24.78 20.22
CA SER A 9 -14.45 -25.85 19.35
C SER A 9 -13.12 -25.49 18.66
N LEU A 10 -12.85 -24.20 18.43
CA LEU A 10 -11.60 -23.77 17.79
C LEU A 10 -10.39 -23.90 18.73
N ARG A 11 -10.57 -23.71 20.05
CA ARG A 11 -9.49 -23.85 21.04
C ARG A 11 -9.05 -25.29 21.27
N LEU A 12 -9.93 -26.27 21.02
CA LEU A 12 -9.58 -27.70 21.16
C LEU A 12 -8.70 -28.23 20.01
N LEU A 13 -8.72 -27.59 18.83
CA LEU A 13 -7.95 -28.02 17.66
C LEU A 13 -6.55 -27.39 17.53
N LEU A 14 -6.29 -26.24 18.17
CA LEU A 14 -4.97 -25.58 18.09
C LEU A 14 -3.86 -26.33 18.85
N HIS A 15 -4.18 -27.04 19.92
CA HIS A 15 -3.19 -27.71 20.77
C HIS A 15 -2.47 -28.89 20.09
N PRO A 16 -3.13 -29.81 19.35
CA PRO A 16 -2.42 -30.92 18.70
C PRO A 16 -1.51 -30.46 17.54
N MET A 17 -1.91 -29.43 16.78
CA MET A 17 -1.10 -28.93 15.65
C MET A 17 0.23 -28.31 16.10
N LEU A 18 0.24 -27.61 17.25
CA LEU A 18 1.45 -26.99 17.79
C LEU A 18 2.47 -28.04 18.27
N LEU A 19 2.00 -29.16 18.84
CA LEU A 19 2.86 -30.26 19.27
C LEU A 19 3.49 -31.01 18.08
N ILE A 20 2.77 -31.15 16.97
CA ILE A 20 3.29 -31.80 15.74
C ILE A 20 4.43 -30.95 15.12
N SER A 21 4.30 -29.62 15.12
CA SER A 21 5.33 -28.72 14.57
C SER A 21 6.64 -28.72 15.39
N LEU A 22 6.54 -28.73 16.72
CA LEU A 22 7.74 -28.84 17.60
C LEU A 22 8.43 -30.22 17.48
N GLY A 23 7.67 -31.30 17.29
CA GLY A 23 8.22 -32.64 17.09
C GLY A 23 9.01 -32.76 15.78
N LEU A 24 8.53 -32.15 14.70
CA LEU A 24 9.18 -32.24 13.38
C LEU A 24 10.51 -31.45 13.34
N HIS A 25 10.55 -30.28 13.98
CA HIS A 25 11.78 -29.46 14.03
C HIS A 25 12.88 -30.09 14.88
N THR A 26 12.53 -30.77 15.97
CA THR A 26 13.52 -31.46 16.80
C THR A 26 14.08 -32.71 16.11
N LEU A 27 13.27 -33.40 15.30
CA LEU A 27 13.76 -34.53 14.49
C LEU A 27 14.77 -34.08 13.43
N LEU A 28 14.52 -32.96 12.75
CA LEU A 28 15.40 -32.41 11.70
C LEU A 28 16.78 -31.97 12.21
N LEU A 29 16.88 -31.52 13.46
CA LEU A 29 18.16 -31.15 14.08
C LEU A 29 19.01 -32.34 14.52
N TRP A 30 18.41 -33.54 14.62
CA TRP A 30 19.11 -34.75 15.07
C TRP A 30 19.54 -35.68 13.95
N LEU A 31 19.23 -35.37 12.69
CA LEU A 31 19.83 -36.07 11.55
C LEU A 31 21.29 -35.63 11.40
N PRO A 32 22.28 -36.53 11.56
CA PRO A 32 23.64 -36.24 11.14
C PRO A 32 23.63 -35.97 9.63
N LEU A 33 24.30 -34.91 9.19
CA LEU A 33 24.49 -34.55 7.78
C LEU A 33 25.85 -35.06 7.28
N PRO A 34 26.05 -36.35 6.95
CA PRO A 34 27.29 -36.80 6.35
C PRO A 34 27.22 -36.68 4.83
N ALA A 35 27.24 -35.46 4.26
CA ALA A 35 27.33 -35.34 2.78
C ALA A 35 27.72 -33.97 2.19
N LEU A 36 27.73 -32.86 2.93
CA LEU A 36 27.94 -31.53 2.30
C LEU A 36 29.40 -31.09 2.13
N GLU A 37 30.37 -31.86 2.61
CA GLU A 37 31.81 -31.53 2.45
C GLU A 37 32.31 -31.67 1.00
N LYS A 38 31.60 -32.39 0.12
CA LYS A 38 32.07 -32.66 -1.25
C LYS A 38 31.77 -31.54 -2.27
N LEU A 39 31.13 -30.44 -1.86
CA LEU A 39 30.82 -29.31 -2.75
C LEU A 39 31.63 -28.04 -2.45
N ARG A 40 32.55 -28.05 -1.48
CA ARG A 40 33.47 -26.93 -1.22
C ARG A 40 34.76 -27.10 -2.02
N LYS A 41 34.67 -27.07 -3.34
CA LYS A 41 35.84 -26.87 -4.20
C LYS A 41 35.99 -25.37 -4.43
N PRO A 42 37.00 -24.69 -3.86
CA PRO A 42 37.25 -23.29 -4.17
C PRO A 42 37.74 -23.22 -5.62
N GLU A 43 36.87 -22.78 -6.51
CA GLU A 43 37.29 -22.35 -7.84
C GLU A 43 38.08 -21.05 -7.65
N SER A 44 39.40 -21.21 -7.69
CA SER A 44 40.38 -20.14 -7.73
C SER A 44 40.02 -19.21 -8.89
N LEU A 45 39.45 -18.05 -8.57
CA LEU A 45 39.37 -16.93 -9.49
C LEU A 45 40.79 -16.47 -9.80
N GLU A 46 41.36 -17.04 -10.86
CA GLU A 46 42.54 -16.55 -11.50
C GLU A 46 42.25 -15.14 -12.02
N VAL A 47 42.90 -14.16 -11.39
CA VAL A 47 42.88 -12.74 -11.77
C VAL A 47 43.43 -12.64 -13.18
N GLN A 48 42.52 -12.62 -14.16
CA GLN A 48 42.85 -12.41 -15.55
C GLN A 48 43.31 -10.96 -15.71
N LYS A 49 44.63 -10.82 -15.88
CA LYS A 49 45.32 -9.58 -16.26
C LYS A 49 44.62 -9.01 -17.51
N PRO A 50 44.08 -7.77 -17.47
CA PRO A 50 43.43 -7.21 -18.64
C PRO A 50 44.48 -6.92 -19.73
N ASP A 51 44.32 -7.59 -20.87
CA ASP A 51 45.01 -7.24 -22.10
C ASP A 51 44.54 -5.84 -22.58
N PRO A 52 45.45 -5.02 -23.15
CA PRO A 52 45.07 -3.73 -23.72
C PRO A 52 44.29 -3.94 -25.03
N VAL A 53 42.97 -3.90 -24.96
CA VAL A 53 42.10 -3.97 -26.16
C VAL A 53 42.00 -2.59 -26.81
N GLU A 54 42.60 -2.56 -27.99
CA GLU A 54 42.28 -1.83 -29.22
C GLU A 54 41.13 -0.80 -29.17
N THR A 55 41.49 0.40 -29.61
CA THR A 55 40.65 1.52 -30.04
C THR A 55 39.37 1.10 -30.75
N ILE A 56 38.23 1.32 -30.09
CA ILE A 56 36.90 1.23 -30.68
C ILE A 56 36.75 2.37 -31.69
N ASN A 57 36.67 2.00 -32.96
CA ASN A 57 36.44 2.91 -34.08
C ASN A 57 34.98 3.36 -34.07
N VAL A 58 34.75 4.64 -33.77
CA VAL A 58 33.42 5.26 -33.74
C VAL A 58 32.91 5.40 -35.18
N ILE A 59 32.02 4.50 -35.60
CA ILE A 59 31.27 4.65 -36.86
C ILE A 59 30.20 5.73 -36.65
N ARG A 60 30.45 6.92 -37.18
CA ARG A 60 29.44 7.99 -37.32
C ARG A 60 28.45 7.59 -38.42
N LEU A 61 27.19 7.37 -38.06
CA LEU A 61 26.11 7.30 -39.05
C LEU A 61 25.81 8.71 -39.62
N PRO A 62 25.57 8.85 -40.94
CA PRO A 62 25.27 10.13 -41.56
C PRO A 62 23.87 10.63 -41.19
N ALA A 63 23.78 11.94 -40.97
CA ALA A 63 22.54 12.68 -40.80
C ALA A 63 21.69 12.62 -42.07
N GLY A 64 20.55 11.93 -41.99
CA GLY A 64 19.55 11.84 -43.06
C GLY A 64 18.32 12.68 -42.73
N THR A 65 18.19 13.77 -43.47
CA THR A 65 16.93 14.30 -44.03
C THR A 65 15.82 14.73 -43.06
N SER A 66 15.76 16.04 -42.88
CA SER A 66 14.57 16.83 -42.56
C SER A 66 13.42 16.48 -43.51
N ALA A 67 12.28 16.07 -42.96
CA ALA A 67 11.01 15.94 -43.65
C ALA A 67 9.94 16.75 -42.91
N GLU A 68 9.19 17.47 -43.73
CA GLU A 68 8.13 18.46 -43.51
C GLU A 68 7.07 18.08 -42.46
N PRO A 69 6.50 19.06 -41.73
CA PRO A 69 5.36 18.84 -40.86
C PRO A 69 4.07 18.58 -41.67
N PRO A 70 3.26 17.57 -41.31
CA PRO A 70 1.96 17.37 -41.94
C PRO A 70 0.97 18.47 -41.55
N VAL A 71 0.35 19.07 -42.57
CA VAL A 71 -0.76 20.02 -42.49
C VAL A 71 -1.97 19.35 -41.83
N SER A 72 -2.46 19.94 -40.74
CA SER A 72 -3.69 19.51 -40.06
C SER A 72 -4.93 19.71 -40.96
N PRO A 73 -5.85 18.74 -41.03
CA PRO A 73 -7.14 18.91 -41.70
C PRO A 73 -8.09 19.84 -40.92
N PRO A 74 -9.04 20.51 -41.61
CA PRO A 74 -9.96 21.47 -41.02
C PRO A 74 -10.96 20.81 -40.05
N ALA A 75 -11.26 21.50 -38.96
CA ALA A 75 -12.20 21.08 -37.93
C ALA A 75 -13.65 20.98 -38.47
N PRO A 76 -14.43 19.96 -38.07
CA PRO A 76 -15.85 19.87 -38.39
C PRO A 76 -16.68 20.96 -37.67
N PRO A 77 -17.80 21.40 -38.26
CA PRO A 77 -18.66 22.45 -37.70
C PRO A 77 -19.28 22.02 -36.36
N ARG A 78 -19.16 22.91 -35.36
CA ARG A 78 -19.80 22.77 -34.04
C ARG A 78 -21.32 22.83 -34.20
N GLN A 79 -22.02 21.75 -33.87
CA GLN A 79 -23.47 21.79 -33.67
C GLN A 79 -23.78 22.52 -32.35
N PRO A 80 -24.81 23.39 -32.31
CA PRO A 80 -25.25 24.05 -31.08
C PRO A 80 -25.92 23.02 -30.15
N VAL A 81 -25.38 22.89 -28.94
CA VAL A 81 -25.98 22.11 -27.86
C VAL A 81 -27.22 22.87 -27.33
N PRO A 82 -28.40 22.23 -27.23
CA PRO A 82 -29.58 22.85 -26.64
C PRO A 82 -29.37 23.16 -25.15
N ALA A 83 -29.77 24.38 -24.74
CA ALA A 83 -29.82 24.80 -23.35
C ALA A 83 -30.80 23.91 -22.56
N GLN A 84 -30.29 23.21 -21.55
CA GLN A 84 -31.14 22.50 -20.59
C GLN A 84 -31.55 23.45 -19.47
N THR A 85 -32.85 23.64 -19.35
CA THR A 85 -33.55 24.38 -18.30
C THR A 85 -33.39 23.67 -16.95
N PRO A 86 -33.13 24.38 -15.83
CA PRO A 86 -33.10 23.77 -14.49
C PRO A 86 -34.51 23.32 -14.08
N GLN A 87 -34.71 22.02 -13.86
CA GLN A 87 -35.85 21.51 -13.09
C GLN A 87 -35.54 21.67 -11.60
N ALA A 88 -36.34 22.50 -10.92
CA ALA A 88 -36.40 22.54 -9.48
C ALA A 88 -37.11 21.27 -8.98
N GLU A 89 -36.38 20.42 -8.24
CA GLU A 89 -36.96 19.27 -7.56
C GLU A 89 -37.31 19.65 -6.12
N THR A 90 -38.61 19.60 -5.85
CA THR A 90 -39.28 19.90 -4.60
C THR A 90 -38.97 18.82 -3.55
N ALA A 91 -38.35 19.22 -2.44
CA ALA A 91 -38.20 18.39 -1.25
C ALA A 91 -39.54 18.15 -0.53
N PRO A 92 -39.83 16.93 -0.04
CA PRO A 92 -40.84 16.69 0.99
C PRO A 92 -40.26 16.81 2.42
N PRO A 93 -41.13 17.10 3.41
CA PRO A 93 -40.74 17.50 4.76
C PRO A 93 -40.38 16.34 5.69
N ALA A 94 -39.69 16.71 6.75
CA ALA A 94 -39.34 15.95 7.94
C ALA A 94 -40.56 15.26 8.59
N ASP A 95 -40.35 14.04 9.07
CA ASP A 95 -41.17 13.44 10.12
C ASP A 95 -40.29 13.06 11.30
N SER A 96 -40.74 13.51 12.47
CA SER A 96 -40.00 13.50 13.73
C SER A 96 -40.72 12.57 14.68
N ASP A 97 -40.10 11.46 15.07
CA ASP A 97 -40.59 10.63 16.16
C ASP A 97 -39.67 10.75 17.39
N PRO A 98 -40.19 11.22 18.55
CA PRO A 98 -39.49 11.21 19.81
C PRO A 98 -39.77 9.91 20.57
N ILE A 99 -38.80 9.00 20.64
CA ILE A 99 -38.90 7.83 21.52
C ILE A 99 -38.28 8.15 22.89
N SER A 100 -39.20 8.57 23.77
CA SER A 100 -39.38 8.18 25.17
C SER A 100 -38.16 7.70 25.96
N ALA A 101 -37.76 8.55 26.91
CA ALA A 101 -36.94 8.20 28.06
C ALA A 101 -37.79 7.53 29.15
N ALA A 102 -37.47 6.29 29.49
CA ALA A 102 -37.76 5.65 30.78
C ALA A 102 -36.66 4.59 31.01
N ASP A 103 -35.67 4.89 31.84
CA ASP A 103 -35.67 4.55 33.26
C ASP A 103 -35.22 3.09 33.49
N PHE A 104 -33.90 2.91 33.60
CA PHE A 104 -33.32 1.78 34.31
C PHE A 104 -32.18 2.27 35.20
N SER A 105 -32.56 2.54 36.43
CA SER A 105 -31.67 2.73 37.57
C SER A 105 -30.84 1.47 37.88
N ARG A 106 -29.52 1.69 37.98
CA ARG A 106 -28.65 1.33 39.12
C ARG A 106 -28.42 -0.15 39.47
N GLN A 107 -27.21 -0.63 39.17
CA GLN A 107 -26.33 -1.45 40.03
C GLN A 107 -24.89 -1.02 39.69
N ASP A 108 -24.25 -0.16 40.46
CA ASP A 108 -23.45 -0.49 41.66
C ASP A 108 -22.60 -1.77 41.51
N SER A 109 -21.38 -1.57 41.01
CA SER A 109 -20.24 -2.45 41.25
C SER A 109 -18.99 -1.58 41.20
N THR A 110 -18.42 -1.44 42.39
CA THR A 110 -17.14 -0.85 42.73
C THR A 110 -15.98 -1.51 41.98
N GLU A 111 -15.08 -0.65 41.49
CA GLU A 111 -13.63 -0.82 41.63
C GLU A 111 -13.01 -2.02 40.90
N ASP A 112 -12.67 -1.82 39.62
CA ASP A 112 -11.28 -2.05 39.23
C ASP A 112 -10.86 -1.23 38.00
N THR A 113 -9.61 -0.81 38.05
CA THR A 113 -8.90 0.07 37.13
C THR A 113 -8.81 -0.52 35.72
N ILE A 114 -9.33 0.17 34.70
CA ILE A 114 -8.58 0.56 33.49
C ILE A 114 -9.16 1.88 33.00
N ALA A 115 -8.31 2.91 32.96
CA ALA A 115 -8.59 4.17 32.30
C ALA A 115 -9.06 3.87 30.87
N ASN A 116 -10.37 3.97 30.67
CA ASN A 116 -10.96 4.07 29.37
C ASN A 116 -10.44 5.41 28.81
N SER A 117 -9.33 5.35 28.07
CA SER A 117 -8.86 6.46 27.26
C SER A 117 -9.97 6.81 26.30
N GLU A 118 -10.80 7.73 26.77
CA GLU A 118 -11.57 8.66 25.99
C GLU A 118 -10.69 9.05 24.80
N ILE A 119 -11.05 8.52 23.63
CA ILE A 119 -10.51 8.93 22.35
C ILE A 119 -11.12 10.31 22.11
N THR A 120 -10.61 11.28 22.87
CA THR A 120 -10.89 12.70 22.71
C THR A 120 -10.26 13.09 21.39
N GLU A 121 -11.12 13.21 20.37
CA GLU A 121 -10.90 13.76 19.04
C GLU A 121 -9.51 13.56 18.43
N ALA A 122 -9.42 12.52 17.62
CA ALA A 122 -8.37 12.33 16.64
C ALA A 122 -8.20 13.62 15.83
N SER A 123 -7.13 14.37 16.07
CA SER A 123 -6.70 15.39 15.12
C SER A 123 -6.68 14.75 13.73
N PRO A 124 -7.25 15.43 12.71
CA PRO A 124 -7.30 14.89 11.37
C PRO A 124 -5.86 14.55 10.95
N LEU A 125 -5.72 13.47 10.17
CA LEU A 125 -4.41 12.93 9.77
C LEU A 125 -3.50 14.03 9.18
N ASP A 126 -4.09 15.00 8.49
CA ASP A 126 -3.42 16.15 7.89
C ASP A 126 -2.76 17.09 8.93
N ASP A 127 -3.36 17.28 10.10
CA ASP A 127 -2.73 18.07 11.16
C ASP A 127 -1.55 17.33 11.80
N LYS A 128 -1.62 15.99 11.87
CA LYS A 128 -0.52 15.16 12.36
C LYS A 128 0.67 15.17 11.40
N LEU A 129 0.46 15.34 10.09
CA LEU A 129 1.54 15.44 9.10
C LEU A 129 2.42 16.69 9.29
N LYS A 130 1.93 17.73 9.96
CA LYS A 130 2.69 18.96 10.23
C LYS A 130 3.62 18.83 11.43
N ASP A 131 3.40 17.86 12.30
CA ASP A 131 4.13 17.69 13.54
C ASP A 131 5.14 16.53 13.44
N ILE A 132 6.43 16.90 13.50
CA ILE A 132 7.55 15.97 13.35
C ILE A 132 7.52 14.82 14.36
N ARG A 133 6.85 14.99 15.51
CA ARG A 133 6.75 13.96 16.55
C ARG A 133 5.99 12.70 16.11
N PHE A 134 5.19 12.79 15.05
CA PHE A 134 4.49 11.64 14.49
C PHE A 134 5.30 10.85 13.45
N TYR A 135 6.51 11.30 13.13
CA TYR A 135 7.39 10.65 12.17
C TYR A 135 8.36 9.70 12.89
N SER A 136 7.89 8.47 13.12
CA SER A 136 8.74 7.38 13.62
C SER A 136 9.25 6.54 12.45
N TYR A 137 10.57 6.34 12.39
CA TYR A 137 11.18 5.51 11.36
C TYR A 137 11.04 4.02 11.69
N SER A 138 10.67 3.23 10.70
CA SER A 138 10.59 1.77 10.75
C SER A 138 11.24 1.16 9.50
N VAL A 139 12.06 0.15 9.71
CA VAL A 139 12.70 -0.61 8.61
C VAL A 139 11.74 -1.59 7.94
N ASN A 140 10.58 -1.86 8.54
CA ASN A 140 9.66 -2.89 8.05
C ASN A 140 9.11 -2.54 6.66
N LEU A 141 9.14 -3.51 5.75
CA LEU A 141 8.70 -3.39 4.35
C LEU A 141 9.39 -2.26 3.58
N THR A 142 10.60 -1.86 3.95
CA THR A 142 11.31 -0.78 3.25
C THR A 142 12.19 -1.28 2.12
N THR A 143 12.48 -2.60 2.09
CA THR A 143 13.35 -3.22 1.09
C THR A 143 12.57 -3.77 -0.10
N GLU A 144 13.21 -3.85 -1.28
CA GLU A 144 12.60 -4.44 -2.48
C GLU A 144 12.26 -5.93 -2.31
N SER A 145 13.06 -6.66 -1.54
CA SER A 145 12.82 -8.09 -1.29
C SER A 145 11.57 -8.30 -0.46
N GLU A 146 11.38 -7.51 0.61
CA GLU A 146 10.17 -7.56 1.44
C GLU A 146 8.95 -7.11 0.65
N ALA A 147 9.08 -6.05 -0.16
CA ALA A 147 8.01 -5.56 -1.02
C ALA A 147 7.54 -6.60 -2.03
N THR A 148 8.49 -7.33 -2.63
CA THR A 148 8.18 -8.43 -3.57
C THR A 148 7.44 -9.55 -2.84
N GLY A 149 7.87 -9.91 -1.63
CA GLY A 149 7.18 -10.91 -0.80
C GLY A 149 5.75 -10.51 -0.47
N SER A 150 5.56 -9.28 0.05
CA SER A 150 4.24 -8.73 0.39
C SER A 150 3.33 -8.64 -0.83
N TYR A 151 3.85 -8.25 -2.00
CA TYR A 151 3.07 -8.23 -3.25
C TYR A 151 2.58 -9.62 -3.66
N LEU A 152 3.42 -10.64 -3.57
CA LEU A 152 3.04 -12.01 -3.93
C LEU A 152 2.04 -12.60 -2.93
N GLU A 153 2.23 -12.34 -1.64
CA GLU A 153 1.29 -12.76 -0.58
C GLU A 153 -0.08 -12.11 -0.78
N TRP A 154 -0.11 -10.79 -1.00
CA TRP A 154 -1.33 -10.06 -1.29
C TRP A 154 -2.09 -10.61 -2.52
N LEU A 155 -1.39 -10.85 -3.63
CA LEU A 155 -2.03 -11.44 -4.82
C LEU A 155 -2.55 -12.85 -4.58
N ASN A 156 -1.81 -13.66 -3.82
CA ASN A 156 -2.23 -15.01 -3.48
C ASN A 156 -3.53 -14.99 -2.65
N ASP A 157 -3.61 -14.12 -1.64
CA ASP A 157 -4.79 -13.99 -0.78
C ASP A 157 -6.02 -13.55 -1.56
N LEU A 158 -5.85 -12.61 -2.50
CA LEU A 158 -6.95 -12.15 -3.34
C LEU A 158 -7.43 -13.20 -4.36
N SER A 159 -6.53 -14.06 -4.85
CA SER A 159 -6.86 -15.10 -5.83
C SER A 159 -7.88 -16.14 -5.32
N VAL A 160 -8.06 -16.22 -3.99
CA VAL A 160 -9.07 -17.08 -3.36
C VAL A 160 -10.49 -16.62 -3.68
N ASN A 161 -10.71 -15.31 -3.79
CA ASN A 161 -12.04 -14.71 -3.89
C ASN A 161 -12.31 -14.10 -5.27
N TYR A 162 -11.27 -13.81 -6.04
CA TYR A 162 -11.38 -13.02 -7.26
C TYR A 162 -10.57 -13.62 -8.41
N ASP A 163 -11.12 -13.53 -9.61
CA ASP A 163 -10.36 -13.68 -10.86
C ASP A 163 -9.74 -12.32 -11.21
N LEU A 164 -8.44 -12.18 -10.93
CA LEU A 164 -7.75 -10.90 -10.95
C LEU A 164 -6.89 -10.72 -12.20
N SER A 165 -6.87 -9.48 -12.68
CA SER A 165 -5.83 -9.00 -13.60
C SER A 165 -4.91 -8.04 -12.84
N PRO A 166 -3.72 -8.47 -12.37
CA PRO A 166 -2.77 -7.59 -11.70
C PRO A 166 -2.23 -6.56 -12.70
N THR A 167 -2.17 -5.29 -12.29
CA THR A 167 -1.71 -4.19 -13.14
C THR A 167 -0.94 -3.17 -12.31
N ARG A 168 0.23 -2.75 -12.78
CA ARG A 168 0.95 -1.62 -12.18
C ARG A 168 0.45 -0.31 -12.77
N LEU A 169 0.08 0.66 -11.94
CA LEU A 169 -0.26 1.99 -12.41
C LEU A 169 1.01 2.81 -12.65
N SER A 170 1.06 3.47 -13.82
CA SER A 170 2.18 4.33 -14.21
C SER A 170 2.13 5.72 -13.56
N ASP A 171 0.94 6.17 -13.16
CA ASP A 171 0.78 7.46 -12.46
C ASP A 171 0.96 7.24 -10.95
N PRO A 172 2.02 7.79 -10.34
CA PRO A 172 2.29 7.57 -8.93
C PRO A 172 1.29 8.32 -8.05
N LEU A 173 1.09 7.80 -6.84
CA LEU A 173 0.41 8.52 -5.78
C LEU A 173 1.40 9.45 -5.09
N VAL A 174 1.06 10.73 -5.01
CA VAL A 174 1.94 11.73 -4.42
C VAL A 174 1.43 12.10 -3.01
N VAL A 175 2.29 11.94 -2.00
CA VAL A 175 1.98 12.25 -0.59
C VAL A 175 2.76 13.48 -0.16
N PRO A 176 2.08 14.56 0.29
CA PRO A 176 2.76 15.77 0.72
C PRO A 176 3.51 15.54 2.05
N TYR A 177 4.70 16.13 2.16
CA TYR A 177 5.44 16.25 3.41
C TYR A 177 5.36 17.70 3.89
N GLU A 178 4.69 17.94 5.02
CA GLU A 178 4.36 19.29 5.48
C GLU A 178 5.22 19.76 6.67
N ALA A 179 6.08 18.91 7.21
CA ALA A 179 6.97 19.29 8.30
C ALA A 179 8.22 20.00 7.76
N ALA A 180 8.67 21.04 8.47
CA ALA A 180 9.85 21.82 8.10
C ALA A 180 11.19 21.17 8.51
N THR A 181 11.15 20.08 9.27
CA THR A 181 12.33 19.36 9.75
C THR A 181 12.74 18.27 8.76
N CYS A 182 14.02 17.98 8.60
CA CYS A 182 14.46 16.88 7.73
C CYS A 182 14.18 15.52 8.37
N LEU A 183 13.77 14.56 7.53
CA LEU A 183 13.68 13.16 7.91
C LEU A 183 15.05 12.52 7.74
N SER A 184 15.48 11.75 8.74
CA SER A 184 16.72 10.97 8.69
C SER A 184 16.43 9.57 9.22
N PRO A 185 16.46 8.53 8.37
CA PRO A 185 16.82 8.55 6.94
C PRO A 185 15.76 9.20 6.03
N GLU A 186 16.11 9.49 4.77
CA GLU A 186 15.11 9.98 3.81
C GLU A 186 14.02 8.92 3.53
N PRO A 187 12.77 9.33 3.28
CA PRO A 187 11.71 8.40 2.94
C PRO A 187 12.00 7.70 1.60
N VAL A 188 11.77 6.39 1.56
CA VAL A 188 11.92 5.61 0.32
C VAL A 188 10.61 5.59 -0.48
N ILE A 189 10.69 5.26 -1.77
CA ILE A 189 9.50 5.03 -2.61
C ILE A 189 8.73 3.83 -2.04
N ALA A 190 7.45 4.05 -1.75
CA ALA A 190 6.52 3.05 -1.23
C ALA A 190 5.64 2.47 -2.35
N SER A 191 4.83 1.47 -2.01
CA SER A 191 3.80 0.97 -2.91
C SER A 191 2.58 0.47 -2.16
N VAL A 192 1.40 0.70 -2.72
CA VAL A 192 0.11 0.28 -2.18
C VAL A 192 -0.61 -0.60 -3.19
N GLY A 193 -1.21 -1.68 -2.70
CA GLY A 193 -2.10 -2.57 -3.44
C GLY A 193 -3.55 -2.16 -3.24
N VAL A 194 -4.36 -2.19 -4.30
CA VAL A 194 -5.79 -1.88 -4.22
C VAL A 194 -6.58 -2.75 -5.18
N VAL A 195 -7.77 -3.19 -4.75
CA VAL A 195 -8.67 -4.01 -5.56
C VAL A 195 -9.86 -3.18 -6.00
N VAL A 196 -10.14 -3.22 -7.30
CA VAL A 196 -11.13 -2.36 -7.94
C VAL A 196 -12.07 -3.19 -8.79
N ASN A 197 -13.37 -2.93 -8.68
CA ASN A 197 -14.39 -3.60 -9.48
C ASN A 197 -14.47 -3.04 -10.91
N PRO A 198 -15.27 -3.66 -11.82
CA PRO A 198 -15.44 -3.15 -13.18
C PRO A 198 -15.97 -1.71 -13.27
N ALA A 199 -16.67 -1.22 -12.23
CA ALA A 199 -17.16 0.17 -12.18
C ALA A 199 -16.07 1.19 -11.76
N GLY A 200 -14.83 0.75 -11.47
CA GLY A 200 -13.75 1.62 -11.02
C GLY A 200 -13.81 1.96 -9.53
N GLN A 201 -14.59 1.22 -8.74
CA GLN A 201 -14.73 1.42 -7.30
C GLN A 201 -13.83 0.47 -6.51
N VAL A 202 -13.22 0.98 -5.45
CA VAL A 202 -12.45 0.18 -4.48
C VAL A 202 -13.39 -0.75 -3.72
N ILE A 203 -13.10 -2.04 -3.71
CA ILE A 203 -13.94 -3.07 -3.07
C ILE A 203 -13.30 -3.74 -1.85
N GLU A 204 -12.01 -3.51 -1.63
CA GLU A 204 -11.26 -3.99 -0.46
C GLU A 204 -10.45 -2.84 0.13
N GLU A 205 -10.08 -2.96 1.42
CA GLU A 205 -9.14 -2.03 2.03
C GLU A 205 -7.79 -2.06 1.28
N PRO A 206 -7.22 -0.90 0.90
CA PRO A 206 -5.88 -0.87 0.31
C PRO A 206 -4.84 -1.41 1.29
N GLU A 207 -3.85 -2.10 0.74
CA GLU A 207 -2.80 -2.76 1.52
C GLU A 207 -1.44 -2.13 1.25
N LEU A 208 -0.64 -1.95 2.29
CA LEU A 208 0.72 -1.45 2.16
C LEU A 208 1.64 -2.59 1.71
N LEU A 209 2.14 -2.49 0.48
CA LEU A 209 3.05 -3.49 -0.09
C LEU A 209 4.52 -3.14 0.15
N LYS A 210 4.84 -1.85 0.16
CA LYS A 210 6.16 -1.30 0.49
C LYS A 210 5.99 -0.02 1.29
N SER A 211 6.72 0.07 2.40
CA SER A 211 6.72 1.20 3.33
C SER A 211 7.63 2.33 2.85
N THR A 212 7.24 3.57 3.16
CA THR A 212 8.08 4.76 3.02
C THR A 212 9.20 4.82 4.06
N GLY A 213 9.15 3.95 5.06
CA GLY A 213 9.93 4.04 6.29
C GLY A 213 9.21 4.80 7.41
N TYR A 214 8.08 5.47 7.14
CA TYR A 214 7.38 6.32 8.10
C TYR A 214 5.87 6.03 8.15
N ASP A 215 5.38 5.59 9.32
CA ASP A 215 3.99 5.14 9.49
C ASP A 215 2.93 6.20 9.19
N ILE A 216 3.21 7.47 9.52
CA ILE A 216 2.28 8.57 9.23
C ILE A 216 2.11 8.80 7.72
N LEU A 217 3.21 8.68 6.96
CA LEU A 217 3.20 8.80 5.50
C LEU A 217 2.51 7.59 4.84
N ASN A 218 2.76 6.39 5.36
CA ASN A 218 2.09 5.16 4.90
C ASN A 218 0.57 5.26 5.10
N ARG A 219 0.11 5.71 6.27
CA ARG A 219 -1.33 5.91 6.54
C ARG A 219 -1.95 6.95 5.60
N LYS A 220 -1.23 8.05 5.33
CA LYS A 220 -1.69 9.06 4.37
C LYS A 220 -1.81 8.46 2.96
N ALA A 221 -0.83 7.66 2.53
CA ALA A 221 -0.89 6.97 1.24
C ALA A 221 -2.12 6.07 1.10
N LEU A 222 -2.45 5.28 2.13
CA LEU A 222 -3.64 4.42 2.13
C LEU A 222 -4.94 5.24 2.04
N VAL A 223 -5.04 6.35 2.79
CA VAL A 223 -6.19 7.26 2.75
C VAL A 223 -6.35 7.90 1.37
N GLU A 224 -5.26 8.40 0.77
CA GLU A 224 -5.31 9.02 -0.55
C GLU A 224 -5.59 7.99 -1.65
N THR A 225 -5.14 6.75 -1.50
CA THR A 225 -5.49 5.65 -2.42
C THR A 225 -6.99 5.40 -2.48
N LYS A 226 -7.70 5.46 -1.35
CA LYS A 226 -9.17 5.28 -1.32
C LYS A 226 -9.92 6.39 -2.03
N LYS A 227 -9.38 7.61 -2.00
CA LYS A 227 -9.98 8.79 -2.65
C LYS A 227 -9.70 8.84 -4.15
N ARG A 228 -8.72 8.06 -4.62
CA ARG A 228 -8.30 8.04 -6.02
C ARG A 228 -9.39 7.42 -6.89
N SER A 229 -9.62 8.03 -8.06
CA SER A 229 -10.50 7.49 -9.09
C SER A 229 -9.76 6.46 -9.94
N PHE A 230 -10.39 5.32 -10.20
CA PHE A 230 -9.85 4.28 -11.07
C PHE A 230 -10.67 4.15 -12.35
N SER A 231 -10.01 3.81 -13.44
CA SER A 231 -10.69 3.59 -14.72
C SER A 231 -11.59 2.35 -14.64
N ALA A 232 -12.83 2.51 -15.10
CA ALA A 232 -13.76 1.41 -15.31
C ALA A 232 -13.21 0.39 -16.33
N GLY A 233 -13.70 -0.84 -16.27
CA GLY A 233 -13.29 -1.93 -17.13
C GLY A 233 -14.31 -3.07 -17.16
N ASN A 234 -13.87 -4.25 -17.59
CA ASN A 234 -14.74 -5.42 -17.76
C ASN A 234 -14.51 -6.52 -16.72
N SER A 235 -13.53 -6.35 -15.83
CA SER A 235 -13.12 -7.33 -14.82
C SER A 235 -12.67 -6.63 -13.55
N ILE A 236 -12.57 -7.40 -12.47
CA ILE A 236 -11.91 -6.96 -11.24
C ILE A 236 -10.41 -6.82 -11.53
N LYS A 237 -9.80 -5.76 -11.02
CA LYS A 237 -8.38 -5.47 -11.19
C LYS A 237 -7.71 -5.29 -9.84
N ALA A 238 -6.49 -5.81 -9.74
CA ALA A 238 -5.60 -5.58 -8.62
C ALA A 238 -4.52 -4.60 -9.07
N TYR A 239 -4.60 -3.35 -8.63
CA TYR A 239 -3.62 -2.32 -8.97
C TYR A 239 -2.51 -2.26 -7.92
N SER A 240 -1.25 -2.18 -8.38
CA SER A 240 -0.14 -1.71 -7.55
C SER A 240 0.24 -0.28 -7.97
N ILE A 241 0.34 0.60 -6.97
CA ILE A 241 0.60 2.03 -7.16
C ILE A 241 1.88 2.39 -6.44
N GLU A 242 2.83 3.00 -7.13
CA GLU A 242 3.98 3.61 -6.46
C GLU A 242 3.54 4.85 -5.67
N VAL A 243 4.11 5.03 -4.50
CA VAL A 243 3.87 6.17 -3.63
C VAL A 243 5.15 6.97 -3.52
N GLN A 244 5.09 8.23 -3.94
CA GLN A 244 6.17 9.19 -3.87
C GLN A 244 5.85 10.24 -2.81
N VAL A 245 6.76 10.41 -1.86
CA VAL A 245 6.67 11.48 -0.87
C VAL A 245 7.24 12.75 -1.50
N GLN A 246 6.53 13.88 -1.41
CA GLN A 246 7.06 15.20 -1.80
C GLN A 246 8.08 15.67 -0.77
N TYR A 247 9.24 15.03 -0.75
CA TYR A 247 10.31 15.32 0.19
C TYR A 247 11.48 15.96 -0.56
N ASP A 248 11.95 17.11 -0.07
CA ASP A 248 13.13 17.80 -0.59
C ASP A 248 14.08 18.13 0.57
N SER A 249 15.19 17.38 0.66
CA SER A 249 16.19 17.57 1.70
C SER A 249 16.95 18.90 1.62
N ALA A 250 16.86 19.62 0.49
CA ALA A 250 17.48 20.94 0.35
C ALA A 250 16.67 22.06 0.99
N THR A 251 15.37 21.84 1.26
CA THR A 251 14.46 22.88 1.77
C THR A 251 14.04 22.70 3.23
N CYS A 252 14.46 21.61 3.88
CA CYS A 252 14.18 21.32 5.29
C CYS A 252 15.32 21.74 6.24
N THR A 253 15.00 21.85 7.53
CA THR A 253 15.97 22.13 8.60
C THR A 253 16.37 20.82 9.30
N PRO A 254 17.67 20.50 9.50
CA PRO A 254 18.08 19.31 10.23
C PRO A 254 17.46 19.24 11.64
N PRO A 255 17.18 18.05 12.18
CA PRO A 255 16.72 17.92 13.55
C PRO A 255 17.79 18.46 14.52
N SER A 256 17.37 19.34 15.44
CA SER A 256 18.20 19.94 16.50
C SER A 256 18.48 19.01 17.66
#